data_AF-A0A7W5K6D5-F1
#
_entry.id   AF-A0A7W5K6D5-F1
#
_cell.length_a   1.000
_cell.length_b   1.000
_cell.length_c   1.000
_cell.angle_alpha   90.00
_cell.angle_beta   90.00
_cell.angle_gamma   90.00
#
_symmetry.space_group_name_H-M   'P 1'
#
loop_
_entity.id
_entity.type
_entity.pdbx_description
1 polymer ?
#
loop_
_entity_poly.entity_id
_entity_poly.type
_entity_poly.pdbx_seq_one_letter_code
_entity_poly.pdbx_strand_id
1 'polypeptide(L)'
;MGIDTLSIAKDLRAAARPQDQAEAIAAAIGGAMSEGAATKADLDRLGERIDARFEREAARVDGQFDREAARVDALRPGRRAVRSYRGAAR
;
A
#
# COMPACT_ATOMS: atom_id res chain seq x y z
N MET A 1 -13.88 -2.50 -11.19
CA MET A 1 -15.13 -3.22 -11.54
C MET A 1 -15.77 -2.40 -12.65
N GLY A 2 -15.71 -2.86 -13.90
CA GLY A 2 -16.26 -2.11 -15.03
C GLY A 2 -17.76 -2.34 -15.11
N ILE A 3 -18.55 -1.26 -15.13
CA ILE A 3 -19.99 -1.38 -15.37
C ILE A 3 -20.21 -1.57 -16.87
N ASP A 4 -20.87 -2.68 -17.22
CA ASP A 4 -21.28 -2.94 -18.59
C ASP A 4 -22.57 -2.17 -18.92
N THR A 5 -22.40 -0.94 -19.39
CA THR A 5 -23.50 -0.06 -19.79
C THR A 5 -24.30 -0.65 -20.97
N LEU A 6 -23.69 -1.51 -21.80
CA LEU A 6 -24.37 -2.17 -22.90
C LEU A 6 -25.34 -3.24 -22.40
N SER A 7 -24.95 -4.02 -21.39
CA SER A 7 -25.85 -4.99 -20.75
C SER A 7 -27.02 -4.29 -20.07
N ILE A 8 -26.77 -3.19 -19.35
CA ILE A 8 -27.83 -2.39 -18.70
C ILE A 8 -28.83 -1.84 -19.72
N ALA A 9 -28.35 -1.31 -20.85
CA ALA A 9 -29.23 -0.81 -21.90
C ALA A 9 -30.10 -1.92 -22.54
N LYS A 10 -29.58 -3.16 -22.62
CA LYS A 10 -30.36 -4.32 -23.09
C LYS A 10 -31.45 -4.70 -22.10
N ASP A 11 -31.13 -4.72 -20.80
CA ASP A 11 -32.11 -5.04 -19.75
C ASP A 11 -33.22 -3.99 -19.66
N LEU A 12 -32.88 -2.71 -19.80
CA LEU A 12 -33.86 -1.61 -19.85
C LEU A 12 -34.79 -1.71 -21.07
N ARG A 13 -34.26 -2.16 -22.22
CA ARG A 13 -35.09 -2.47 -23.40
C ARG A 13 -36.00 -3.66 -23.15
N ALA A 14 -35.52 -4.72 -22.51
CA ALA A 14 -36.34 -5.87 -22.13
C ALA A 14 -37.48 -5.47 -21.15
N ALA A 15 -37.27 -4.41 -20.36
CA ALA A 15 -38.28 -3.77 -19.52
C ALA A 15 -39.17 -2.74 -20.28
N ALA A 16 -39.23 -2.84 -21.61
CA ALA A 16 -40.04 -1.99 -22.50
C ALA A 16 -39.70 -0.49 -22.47
N ARG A 17 -38.45 -0.11 -22.16
CA ARG A 17 -37.99 1.26 -22.39
C ARG A 17 -37.61 1.47 -23.87
N PRO A 18 -37.96 2.62 -24.47
CA PRO A 18 -37.45 3.03 -25.78
C PRO A 18 -35.92 3.01 -25.80
N GLN A 19 -35.33 2.66 -26.95
CA GLN A 19 -33.89 2.49 -27.09
C GLN A 19 -33.11 3.73 -26.64
N ASP A 20 -33.49 4.91 -27.12
CA ASP A 20 -32.82 6.17 -26.79
C ASP A 20 -32.86 6.44 -25.27
N GLN A 21 -33.97 6.09 -24.62
CA GLN A 21 -34.13 6.25 -23.17
C GLN A 21 -33.27 5.23 -22.40
N ALA A 22 -33.22 3.98 -22.86
CA ALA A 22 -32.41 2.93 -22.24
C ALA A 22 -30.91 3.25 -22.31
N GLU A 23 -30.45 3.76 -23.46
CA GLU A 23 -29.06 4.16 -23.67
C GLU A 23 -28.71 5.40 -22.81
N ALA A 24 -29.59 6.40 -22.76
CA ALA A 24 -29.38 7.58 -21.92
C ALA A 24 -29.29 7.23 -20.42
N ILE A 25 -30.16 6.34 -19.93
CA ILE A 25 -30.14 5.89 -18.54
C ILE A 25 -28.86 5.08 -18.25
N ALA A 26 -28.49 4.14 -19.14
CA ALA A 26 -27.28 3.35 -18.97
C ALA A 26 -26.00 4.22 -18.96
N ALA A 27 -25.94 5.22 -19.84
CA ALA A 27 -24.84 6.18 -19.88
C ALA A 27 -24.78 7.04 -18.60
N ALA A 28 -25.93 7.52 -18.10
CA ALA A 28 -25.98 8.28 -16.86
C ALA A 28 -25.52 7.46 -15.64
N ILE A 29 -25.93 6.19 -15.55
CA ILE A 29 -25.49 5.26 -14.49
C ILE A 29 -23.99 4.97 -14.61
N GLY A 30 -23.49 4.71 -15.83
CA GLY A 30 -22.08 4.46 -16.07
C GLY A 30 -21.21 5.67 -15.71
N GLY A 31 -21.66 6.88 -16.05
CA GLY A 31 -21.01 8.14 -15.69
C GLY A 31 -20.99 8.36 -14.17
N ALA A 32 -22.15 8.30 -13.52
CA ALA A 32 -22.28 8.53 -12.08
C ALA A 32 -21.48 7.53 -11.23
N MET A 33 -21.31 6.29 -11.70
CA MET A 33 -20.52 5.28 -11.00
C MET A 33 -19.02 5.36 -11.30
N SER A 34 -18.65 6.01 -12.41
CA SER A 34 -17.25 6.33 -12.72
C SER A 34 -16.80 7.59 -11.98
N GLU A 35 -17.69 8.56 -11.80
CA GLU A 35 -17.48 9.73 -10.95
C GLU A 35 -17.40 9.32 -9.47
N GLY A 36 -16.19 9.29 -8.94
CA GLY A 36 -15.91 8.90 -7.55
C GLY A 36 -15.30 7.51 -7.40
N ALA A 37 -15.15 6.74 -8.49
CA ALA A 37 -14.34 5.54 -8.47
C ALA A 37 -12.85 5.94 -8.33
N ALA A 38 -12.18 5.39 -7.31
CA ALA A 38 -10.74 5.56 -7.18
C ALA A 38 -10.05 5.02 -8.44
N THR A 39 -9.25 5.87 -9.09
CA THR A 39 -8.50 5.48 -10.27
C THR A 39 -7.27 4.66 -9.87
N LYS A 40 -6.68 3.94 -10.83
CA LYS A 40 -5.40 3.25 -10.59
C LYS A 40 -4.33 4.22 -10.08
N ALA A 41 -4.27 5.44 -10.64
CA ALA A 41 -3.34 6.46 -10.20
C ALA A 41 -3.56 6.89 -8.74
N ASP A 42 -4.80 6.89 -8.26
CA ASP A 42 -5.10 7.20 -6.85
C ASP A 42 -4.61 6.09 -5.92
N LEU A 43 -4.75 4.82 -6.35
CA LEU A 43 -4.23 3.67 -5.63
C LEU A 43 -2.70 3.67 -5.61
N ASP A 44 -2.05 3.97 -6.73
CA ASP A 44 -0.59 4.04 -6.83
C ASP A 44 -0.04 5.13 -5.90
N ARG A 45 -0.63 6.33 -5.90
CA ARG A 45 -0.26 7.41 -4.96
C ARG A 45 -0.48 7.02 -3.50
N LEU A 46 -1.56 6.28 -3.21
CA LEU A 46 -1.81 5.80 -1.86
C LEU A 46 -0.75 4.79 -1.43
N GLY A 47 -0.35 3.89 -2.33
CA GLY A 47 0.74 2.93 -2.14
C GLY A 47 2.06 3.63 -1.80
N GLU A 48 2.49 4.56 -2.66
CA GLU A 48 3.71 5.34 -2.43
C GLU A 48 3.71 6.06 -1.07
N ARG A 49 2.57 6.62 -0.67
CA ARG A 49 2.42 7.31 0.62
C ARG A 49 2.51 6.35 1.80
N ILE A 50 2.01 5.13 1.64
CA ILE A 50 2.09 4.07 2.66
C ILE A 50 3.55 3.60 2.79
N ASP A 51 4.21 3.30 1.68
CA ASP A 51 5.60 2.83 1.66
C ASP A 51 6.53 3.85 2.30
N ALA A 52 6.43 5.12 1.90
CA ALA A 52 7.22 6.20 2.48
C ALA A 52 6.97 6.37 4.00
N ARG A 53 5.77 6.04 4.49
CA ARG A 53 5.47 6.06 5.94
C ARG A 53 6.15 4.89 6.65
N PHE A 54 6.09 3.70 6.07
CA PHE A 54 6.75 2.52 6.65
C PHE A 54 8.26 2.65 6.67
N GLU A 55 8.88 3.17 5.60
CA GLU A 55 10.32 3.43 5.57
C GLU A 55 10.76 4.41 6.66
N ARG A 56 10.00 5.50 6.87
CA ARG A 56 10.27 6.46 7.95
C ARG A 56 10.16 5.83 9.33
N GLU A 57 9.15 4.98 9.55
CA GLU A 57 8.99 4.28 10.83
C GLU A 57 10.09 3.24 11.06
N ALA A 58 10.49 2.50 10.03
CA ALA A 58 11.61 1.56 10.10
C ALA A 58 12.91 2.27 10.48
N ALA A 59 13.27 3.35 9.78
CA ALA A 59 14.45 4.15 10.10
C ALA A 59 14.40 4.75 11.52
N ARG A 60 13.21 5.13 11.99
CA ARG A 60 13.02 5.63 13.37
C ARG A 60 13.29 4.54 14.40
N VAL A 61 12.80 3.33 14.16
CA VAL A 61 12.99 2.17 15.03
C VAL A 61 14.47 1.74 15.04
N ASP A 62 15.09 1.63 13.87
CA ASP A 62 16.52 1.32 13.75
C ASP A 62 17.37 2.34 14.51
N GLY A 63 17.11 3.63 14.32
CA GLY A 63 17.79 4.69 15.06
C GLY A 63 17.50 4.70 16.57
N GLN A 64 16.41 4.09 17.05
CA GLN A 64 16.20 3.86 18.48
C GLN A 64 17.05 2.70 18.99
N PHE A 65 17.11 1.60 18.24
CA PHE A 65 17.96 0.45 18.58
C PHE A 65 19.44 0.84 18.61
N ASP A 66 19.93 1.61 17.65
CA ASP A 66 21.32 2.07 17.62
C ASP A 66 21.66 2.93 18.84
N ARG A 67 20.75 3.83 19.23
CA ARG A 67 20.91 4.67 20.42
C ARG A 67 20.94 3.84 21.70
N GLU A 68 20.09 2.81 21.79
CA GLU A 68 20.04 1.95 22.95
C GLU A 68 21.27 1.02 23.01
N ALA A 69 21.72 0.48 21.88
CA ALA A 69 22.96 -0.28 21.77
C ALA A 69 24.16 0.56 22.24
N ALA A 70 24.28 1.80 21.77
CA ALA A 70 25.33 2.72 22.20
C ALA A 70 25.27 3.02 23.71
N ARG A 71 24.08 3.15 24.29
CA ARG A 71 23.92 3.30 25.76
C ARG A 71 24.37 2.06 26.51
N VAL A 72 23.97 0.87 26.04
CA VAL A 72 24.37 -0.40 26.66
C VAL A 72 25.89 -0.59 26.60
N ASP A 73 26.52 -0.24 25.47
CA ASP A 73 27.97 -0.30 25.30
C ASP A 73 28.68 0.70 26.23
N ALA A 74 28.15 1.93 26.35
CA ALA A 74 28.66 2.93 27.29
C ALA A 74 28.56 2.51 28.76
N LEU A 75 27.55 1.69 29.11
CA LEU A 75 27.38 1.11 30.45
C LEU A 75 28.22 -0.17 30.68
N ARG A 76 28.90 -0.68 29.64
CA ARG A 76 29.82 -1.82 29.71
C ARG A 76 31.27 -1.46 29.37
N PRO A 77 31.91 -0.50 30.08
CA PRO A 77 33.35 -0.33 29.94
C PRO A 77 34.05 -1.52 30.62
N GLY A 78 34.47 -2.54 29.86
CA GLY A 78 35.45 -3.50 30.39
C GLY A 78 35.39 -4.97 29.99
N ARG A 79 34.52 -5.44 29.07
CA ARG A 79 34.74 -6.80 28.52
C ARG A 79 35.76 -6.73 27.40
N ARG A 80 37.04 -6.72 27.81
CA ARG A 80 38.20 -6.99 26.95
C ARG A 80 37.87 -8.11 25.97
N ALA A 81 38.25 -7.88 24.72
CA ALA A 81 38.39 -8.90 23.70
C ALA A 81 38.95 -10.19 24.33
N VAL A 82 38.13 -11.26 24.31
CA VAL A 82 38.60 -12.59 24.67
C VAL A 82 39.64 -12.95 23.62
N ARG A 83 40.92 -12.77 23.96
CA ARG A 83 42.05 -13.16 23.14
C ARG A 83 41.91 -14.67 22.89
N SER A 84 41.52 -15.01 21.67
CA SER A 84 41.51 -16.37 21.14
C SER A 84 42.91 -16.97 21.21
N TYR A 85 43.22 -17.68 22.30
CA TYR A 85 44.28 -18.69 22.34
C TYR A 85 43.63 -20.06 22.12
N ARG A 86 43.34 -20.40 20.86
CA ARG A 86 43.10 -21.79 20.47
C ARG A 86 43.98 -22.08 19.25
N GLY A 87 45.21 -22.48 19.53
CA GLY A 87 46.21 -22.78 18.50
C GLY A 87 47.61 -23.03 19.06
N ALA A 88 47.73 -23.81 20.14
CA ALA A 88 49.01 -24.36 20.58
C ALA A 88 48.76 -25.58 21.48
N ALA A 89 48.41 -26.70 20.87
CA ALA A 89 48.68 -28.01 21.41
C ALA A 89 49.02 -28.90 20.21
N ARG A 90 50.28 -29.37 20.22
CA ARG A 90 50.82 -30.40 19.33
C ARG A 90 50.15 -31.74 19.59
#